data_AF-A0A2T9Z0L3-F1
#
_entry.id   AF-A0A2T9Z0L3-F1
#
_cell.length_a   1.000
_cell.length_b   1.000
_cell.length_c   1.000
_cell.angle_alpha   90.00
_cell.angle_beta   90.00
_cell.angle_gamma   90.00
#
_symmetry.space_group_name_H-M   'P 1'
#
loop_
_entity.id
_entity.type
_entity.pdbx_description
1 polymer ?
#
loop_
_entity_poly.entity_id
_entity_poly.type
_entity_poly.pdbx_seq_one_letter_code
_entity_poly.pdbx_strand_id
1 'polypeptide(L)'
;MSDSDSSSSSISSKASSVSTQKDTQIPNPKSSALKLRYRSLELENELLNEQNRKMREELLTLKSRIELEQKEKADLYTKYQDEKLRVLSREKDLILREADFYCHQVELAVQAKTALGGELKPQVFVPKIPEFSGSKLGFQRWISLVSDLFLKYPQISDFDKRLMVMEALKGQARVWYDTEPNSSTVSWDALRAALFRKYDSQPSSFACK
;
A
#
# COMPACT_ATOMS: atom_id res chain seq x y z
N MET A 1 -5.32 92.76 14.34
CA MET A 1 -3.87 92.47 14.39
C MET A 1 -3.54 91.70 13.12
N SER A 2 -2.97 92.26 12.07
CA SER A 2 -2.53 93.61 11.70
C SER A 2 -2.54 93.58 10.17
N ASP A 3 -3.30 94.46 9.51
CA ASP A 3 -2.83 95.71 8.90
C ASP A 3 -1.51 95.59 8.14
N SER A 4 -1.58 95.78 6.82
CA SER A 4 -0.59 96.53 6.05
C SER A 4 -1.22 97.02 4.75
N ASP A 5 -1.50 98.32 4.78
CA ASP A 5 -1.88 99.17 3.67
C ASP A 5 -0.81 99.23 2.58
N SER A 6 -1.25 99.50 1.34
CA SER A 6 -0.59 100.48 0.49
C SER A 6 -1.57 101.03 -0.54
N SER A 7 -1.94 102.28 -0.30
CA SER A 7 -2.62 103.16 -1.24
C SER A 7 -1.65 103.65 -2.32
N SER A 8 -2.12 103.86 -3.55
CA SER A 8 -2.09 105.20 -4.17
C SER A 8 -2.78 105.26 -5.53
N SER A 9 -3.49 106.38 -5.66
CA SER A 9 -4.34 106.95 -6.71
C SER A 9 -3.70 107.24 -8.07
N SER A 10 -4.50 107.31 -9.14
CA SER A 10 -4.89 108.60 -9.79
C SER A 10 -5.81 108.46 -11.02
N ILE A 11 -7.05 108.96 -10.85
CA ILE A 11 -7.78 110.01 -11.61
C ILE A 11 -8.01 109.94 -13.16
N SER A 12 -9.29 110.14 -13.52
CA SER A 12 -9.91 110.68 -14.77
C SER A 12 -10.14 109.68 -15.92
N SER A 13 -11.33 109.53 -16.54
CA SER A 13 -12.26 110.57 -17.02
C SER A 13 -13.69 110.04 -17.29
N LYS A 14 -14.62 111.01 -17.34
CA LYS A 14 -16.07 111.02 -17.63
C LYS A 14 -16.67 110.09 -18.72
N ALA A 15 -17.88 109.64 -18.36
CA ALA A 15 -19.18 109.75 -19.06
C ALA A 15 -19.48 108.99 -20.38
N SER A 16 -20.56 108.19 -20.26
CA SER A 16 -21.67 107.99 -21.21
C SER A 16 -21.39 107.48 -22.61
N SER A 17 -21.85 106.24 -22.87
CA SER A 17 -22.94 106.02 -23.83
C SER A 17 -23.43 104.57 -23.75
N VAL A 18 -24.71 104.42 -23.40
CA VAL A 18 -25.49 103.22 -23.64
C VAL A 18 -25.56 103.00 -25.15
N SER A 19 -25.06 101.85 -25.62
CA SER A 19 -25.39 101.31 -26.93
C SER A 19 -25.78 99.84 -26.73
N THR A 20 -27.09 99.61 -26.68
CA THR A 20 -27.69 98.29 -26.84
C THR A 20 -27.43 97.80 -28.26
N GLN A 21 -26.32 97.08 -28.47
CA GLN A 21 -26.15 96.21 -29.62
C GLN A 21 -26.64 94.81 -29.26
N LYS A 22 -27.73 94.40 -29.93
CA LYS A 22 -28.16 93.00 -30.03
C LYS A 22 -27.07 92.22 -30.77
N ASP A 23 -26.10 91.67 -30.04
CA ASP A 23 -25.22 90.65 -30.59
C ASP A 23 -26.00 89.34 -30.71
N THR A 24 -26.48 89.11 -31.93
CA THR A 24 -26.87 87.78 -32.39
C THR A 24 -25.58 86.97 -32.43
N GLN A 25 -25.32 86.22 -31.36
CA GLN A 25 -24.12 85.41 -31.19
C GLN A 25 -24.09 84.31 -32.27
N ILE A 26 -23.38 84.57 -33.37
CA ILE A 26 -23.06 83.54 -34.37
C ILE A 26 -22.28 82.45 -33.62
N PRO A 27 -22.72 81.18 -33.64
CA PRO A 27 -22.02 80.11 -32.93
C PRO A 27 -20.61 80.00 -33.51
N ASN A 28 -19.59 80.34 -32.74
CA ASN A 28 -18.20 80.15 -33.17
C ASN A 28 -17.97 78.64 -33.38
N PRO A 29 -17.83 78.15 -34.62
CA PRO A 29 -17.80 76.72 -34.92
C PRO A 29 -16.62 76.03 -34.23
N LYS A 30 -15.51 76.75 -34.00
CA LYS A 30 -14.34 76.26 -33.26
C LYS A 30 -14.67 75.94 -31.78
N SER A 31 -15.57 76.69 -31.15
CA SER A 31 -16.01 76.46 -29.76
C SER A 31 -16.87 75.19 -29.64
N SER A 32 -17.74 74.94 -30.62
CA SER A 32 -18.59 73.74 -30.64
C SER A 32 -17.80 72.44 -30.85
N ALA A 33 -16.82 72.45 -31.75
CA ALA A 33 -15.93 71.31 -32.01
C ALA A 33 -15.05 70.97 -30.80
N LEU A 34 -14.55 72.00 -30.09
CA LEU A 34 -13.81 71.82 -28.84
C LEU A 34 -14.64 71.16 -27.74
N LYS A 35 -15.91 71.55 -27.59
CA LYS A 35 -16.84 70.95 -26.61
C LYS A 35 -17.11 69.47 -26.90
N LEU A 36 -17.32 69.11 -28.17
CA LEU A 36 -17.51 67.71 -28.58
C LEU A 36 -16.26 66.87 -28.33
N ARG A 37 -15.07 67.42 -28.60
CA ARG A 37 -13.79 66.73 -28.32
C ARG A 37 -13.58 66.50 -26.82
N TYR A 38 -13.87 67.49 -25.98
CA TYR A 38 -13.77 67.36 -24.53
C TYR A 38 -14.71 66.26 -24.01
N ARG A 39 -15.97 66.27 -24.46
CA ARG A 39 -16.94 65.23 -24.10
C ARG A 39 -16.53 63.83 -24.55
N SER A 40 -15.90 63.70 -25.72
CA SER A 40 -15.36 62.42 -26.18
C SER A 40 -14.22 61.90 -25.29
N LEU A 41 -13.31 62.80 -24.88
CA LEU A 41 -12.20 62.47 -23.98
C LEU A 41 -12.67 62.10 -22.58
N GLU A 42 -13.77 62.69 -22.12
CA GLU A 42 -14.40 62.38 -20.84
C GLU A 42 -14.97 60.96 -20.84
N LEU A 43 -15.72 60.59 -21.88
CA LEU A 43 -16.21 59.21 -22.07
C LEU A 43 -15.06 58.20 -22.19
N GLU A 44 -13.98 58.55 -22.90
CA GLU A 44 -12.80 57.69 -23.02
C GLU A 44 -12.11 57.49 -21.66
N ASN A 45 -11.99 58.55 -20.85
CA ASN A 45 -11.45 58.44 -19.49
C ASN A 45 -12.33 57.59 -18.57
N GLU A 46 -13.66 57.74 -18.65
CA GLU A 46 -14.60 56.90 -17.90
C GLU A 46 -14.45 55.43 -18.27
N LEU A 47 -14.37 55.11 -19.57
CA LEU A 47 -14.17 53.74 -20.05
C LEU A 47 -12.82 53.17 -19.57
N LEU A 48 -11.74 53.95 -19.67
CA LEU A 48 -10.41 53.54 -19.26
C LEU A 48 -10.34 53.33 -17.74
N ASN A 49 -11.00 54.19 -16.96
CA ASN A 49 -11.10 54.03 -15.50
C ASN A 49 -11.86 52.77 -15.13
N GLU A 50 -12.96 52.46 -15.81
CA GLU A 50 -13.73 51.25 -15.59
C GLU A 50 -12.94 49.98 -15.95
N GLN A 51 -12.19 50.00 -17.05
CA GLN A 51 -11.28 48.91 -17.40
C GLN A 51 -10.17 48.73 -16.36
N ASN A 52 -9.54 49.83 -15.92
CA ASN A 52 -8.54 49.79 -14.86
C ASN A 52 -9.10 49.24 -13.54
N ARG A 53 -10.35 49.59 -13.21
CA ARG A 53 -11.04 49.06 -12.03
C ARG A 53 -11.22 47.54 -12.14
N LYS A 54 -11.73 47.04 -13.26
CA LYS A 54 -11.89 45.60 -13.52
C LYS A 54 -10.56 44.85 -13.46
N MET A 55 -9.52 45.36 -14.11
CA MET A 55 -8.18 44.75 -14.07
C MET A 55 -7.62 44.68 -12.64
N ARG A 56 -7.88 45.70 -11.81
CA ARG A 56 -7.47 45.68 -10.39
C ARG A 56 -8.22 44.61 -9.59
N GLU A 57 -9.52 44.46 -9.82
CA GLU A 57 -10.35 43.42 -9.19
C GLU A 57 -9.87 42.02 -9.62
N GLU A 58 -9.62 41.81 -10.91
CA GLU A 58 -9.04 40.56 -11.43
C GLU A 58 -7.65 40.26 -10.86
N LEU A 59 -6.78 41.27 -10.74
CA LEU A 59 -5.47 41.11 -10.10
C LEU A 59 -5.59 40.69 -8.64
N LEU A 60 -6.51 41.28 -7.88
CA LEU A 60 -6.74 40.92 -6.48
C LEU A 60 -7.25 39.48 -6.34
N THR A 61 -8.22 39.09 -7.16
CA THR A 61 -8.75 37.72 -7.14
C THR A 61 -7.71 36.68 -7.54
N LEU A 62 -6.93 36.92 -8.59
CA LEU A 62 -5.84 36.03 -9.00
C LEU A 62 -4.77 35.91 -7.93
N LYS A 63 -4.39 37.02 -7.30
CA LYS A 63 -3.43 37.02 -6.20
C LYS A 63 -3.92 36.18 -5.03
N SER A 64 -5.18 36.36 -4.62
CA SER A 64 -5.78 35.56 -3.55
C SER A 64 -5.83 34.07 -3.90
N ARG A 65 -6.10 33.72 -5.16
CA ARG A 65 -6.11 32.32 -5.62
C ARG A 65 -4.72 31.70 -5.55
N ILE A 66 -3.68 32.41 -5.99
CA ILE A 66 -2.29 31.95 -5.92
C ILE A 66 -1.87 31.73 -4.47
N GLU A 67 -2.20 32.65 -3.57
CA GLU A 67 -1.90 32.51 -2.13
C GLU A 67 -2.59 31.28 -1.51
N LEU A 68 -3.84 31.01 -1.89
CA LEU A 68 -4.56 29.82 -1.45
C LEU A 68 -3.92 28.54 -1.98
N GLU A 69 -3.65 28.46 -3.28
CA GLU A 69 -3.01 27.29 -3.91
C GLU A 69 -1.62 27.02 -3.31
N GLN A 70 -0.86 28.07 -2.99
CA GLN A 70 0.44 27.94 -2.31
C GLN A 70 0.30 27.36 -0.90
N LYS A 71 -0.71 27.82 -0.14
CA LYS A 71 -0.99 27.29 1.19
C LYS A 71 -1.43 25.83 1.13
N GLU A 72 -2.36 25.49 0.25
CA GLU A 72 -2.83 24.10 0.07
C GLU A 72 -1.69 23.17 -0.34
N LYS A 73 -0.78 23.63 -1.22
CA LYS A 73 0.41 22.90 -1.61
C LYS A 73 1.35 22.65 -0.42
N ALA A 74 1.55 23.65 0.44
CA ALA A 74 2.38 23.52 1.64
C ALA A 74 1.77 22.53 2.66
N ASP A 75 0.45 22.57 2.84
CA ASP A 75 -0.28 21.66 3.72
C ASP A 75 -0.21 20.22 3.20
N LEU A 76 -0.37 20.02 1.89
CA LEU A 76 -0.26 18.70 1.27
C LEU A 76 1.16 18.14 1.39
N TYR A 77 2.18 18.97 1.19
CA TYR A 77 3.58 18.56 1.35
C TYR A 77 3.88 18.13 2.79
N THR A 78 3.40 18.89 3.78
CA THR A 78 3.54 18.54 5.20
C THR A 78 2.88 17.19 5.51
N LYS A 79 1.61 17.03 5.10
CA LYS A 79 0.87 15.76 5.29
C LYS A 79 1.59 14.56 4.65
N TYR A 80 2.16 14.75 3.46
CA TYR A 80 2.92 13.71 2.80
C TYR A 80 4.18 13.30 3.58
N GLN A 81 4.92 14.26 4.12
CA GLN A 81 6.11 13.95 4.93
C GLN A 81 5.73 13.24 6.24
N ASP A 82 4.66 13.68 6.90
CA ASP A 82 4.16 13.05 8.13
C ASP A 82 3.72 11.60 7.87
N GLU A 83 2.99 11.37 6.77
CA GLU A 83 2.55 10.03 6.37
C GLU A 83 3.74 9.12 6.04
N LYS A 84 4.73 9.65 5.31
CA LYS A 84 5.97 8.92 5.00
C LYS A 84 6.69 8.49 6.27
N LEU A 85 6.83 9.39 7.25
CA LEU A 85 7.44 9.07 8.55
C LEU A 85 6.63 8.03 9.32
N ARG A 86 5.29 8.13 9.27
CA ARG A 86 4.39 7.18 9.92
C ARG A 86 4.54 5.77 9.36
N VAL A 87 4.63 5.62 8.04
CA VAL A 87 4.85 4.32 7.39
C VAL A 87 6.21 3.75 7.79
N LEU A 88 7.28 4.54 7.69
CA LEU A 88 8.62 4.11 8.07
C LEU A 88 8.73 3.68 9.54
N SER A 89 8.04 4.38 10.45
CA SER A 89 7.99 3.99 11.85
C SER A 89 7.31 2.64 12.05
N ARG A 90 6.19 2.39 11.35
CA ARG A 90 5.49 1.10 11.43
C ARG A 90 6.31 -0.04 10.85
N GLU A 91 6.99 0.18 9.73
CA GLU A 91 7.88 -0.81 9.12
C GLU A 91 9.06 -1.14 10.04
N LYS A 92 9.68 -0.12 10.65
CA LYS A 92 10.72 -0.32 11.66
C LYS A 92 10.23 -1.18 12.82
N ASP A 93 9.05 -0.88 13.37
CA ASP A 93 8.48 -1.64 14.49
C ASP A 93 8.16 -3.09 14.10
N LEU A 94 7.71 -3.32 12.87
CA LEU A 94 7.45 -4.67 12.34
C LEU A 94 8.76 -5.48 12.23
N ILE A 95 9.82 -4.88 11.68
CA ILE A 95 11.13 -5.54 11.54
C ILE A 95 11.71 -5.89 12.92
N LEU A 96 11.57 -5.00 13.90
CA LEU A 96 12.03 -5.27 15.27
C LEU A 96 11.27 -6.47 15.87
N ARG A 97 9.94 -6.50 15.74
CA ARG A 97 9.14 -7.64 16.24
C ARG A 97 9.45 -8.94 15.51
N GLU A 98 9.71 -8.89 14.21
CA GLU A 98 10.11 -10.06 13.43
C GLU A 98 11.50 -10.57 13.87
N ALA A 99 12.46 -9.67 14.10
CA ALA A 99 13.76 -10.02 14.64
C ALA A 99 13.63 -10.64 16.05
N ASP A 100 12.83 -10.04 16.94
CA ASP A 100 12.56 -10.57 18.28
C ASP A 100 11.93 -11.97 18.21
N PHE A 101 10.99 -12.18 17.29
CA PHE A 101 10.37 -13.48 17.08
C PHE A 101 11.39 -14.55 16.67
N TYR A 102 12.27 -14.25 15.70
CA TYR A 102 13.32 -15.18 15.31
C TYR A 102 14.35 -15.41 16.44
N CYS A 103 14.72 -14.38 17.19
CA CYS A 103 15.58 -14.52 18.37
C CYS A 103 14.96 -15.47 19.40
N HIS A 104 13.69 -15.27 19.76
CA HIS A 104 13.00 -16.17 20.69
C HIS A 104 12.87 -17.59 20.15
N GLN A 105 12.61 -17.78 18.86
CA GLN A 105 12.60 -19.12 18.26
C GLN A 105 13.95 -19.84 18.41
N VAL A 106 15.05 -19.12 18.19
CA VAL A 106 16.40 -19.64 18.40
C VAL A 106 16.66 -19.94 19.87
N GLU A 107 16.29 -19.04 20.78
CA GLU A 107 16.42 -19.23 22.22
C GLU A 107 15.64 -20.44 22.71
N LEU A 108 14.39 -20.62 22.27
CA LEU A 108 13.58 -21.80 22.59
C LEU A 108 14.22 -23.08 22.04
N ALA A 109 14.76 -23.04 20.82
CA ALA A 109 15.50 -24.17 20.26
C ALA A 109 16.79 -24.47 21.04
N VAL A 110 17.46 -23.47 21.62
CA VAL A 110 18.64 -23.64 22.48
C VAL A 110 18.24 -24.16 23.87
N GLN A 111 17.21 -23.61 24.48
CA GLN A 111 16.72 -24.04 25.78
C GLN A 111 16.20 -25.49 25.72
N ALA A 112 15.51 -25.88 24.65
CA ALA A 112 15.12 -27.27 24.40
C ALA A 112 16.34 -28.22 24.33
N LYS A 113 17.48 -27.76 23.80
CA LYS A 113 18.75 -28.50 23.77
C LYS A 113 19.47 -28.54 25.13
N THR A 114 19.14 -27.63 26.04
CA THR A 114 19.84 -27.47 27.33
C THR A 114 19.07 -28.11 28.48
N ALA A 115 17.73 -28.08 28.44
CA ALA A 115 16.85 -28.68 29.45
C ALA A 115 16.76 -30.21 29.34
N LEU A 116 16.96 -30.75 28.14
CA LEU A 116 17.25 -32.17 27.92
C LEU A 116 18.76 -32.22 27.71
N GLY A 117 19.54 -32.75 28.65
CA GLY A 117 20.98 -32.99 28.50
C GLY A 117 21.30 -34.03 27.41
N GLY A 118 20.84 -33.80 26.19
CA GLY A 118 20.87 -34.70 25.07
C GLY A 118 21.44 -33.98 23.86
N GLU A 119 22.60 -34.47 23.41
CA GLU A 119 23.05 -34.37 22.03
C GLU A 119 21.86 -34.20 21.07
N LEU A 120 21.89 -33.13 20.28
CA LEU A 120 21.04 -33.03 19.11
C LEU A 120 21.29 -34.26 18.25
N LYS A 121 20.36 -35.21 18.30
CA LYS A 121 20.16 -36.12 17.19
C LYS A 121 19.96 -35.20 15.97
N PRO A 122 20.78 -35.32 14.92
CA PRO A 122 20.58 -34.54 13.70
C PRO A 122 19.11 -34.65 13.32
N GLN A 123 18.49 -33.59 12.78
CA GLN A 123 17.19 -33.75 12.12
C GLN A 123 17.39 -34.79 11.03
N VAL A 124 17.09 -36.05 11.36
CA VAL A 124 17.45 -37.17 10.52
C VAL A 124 16.48 -37.08 9.37
N PHE A 125 16.98 -36.69 8.20
CA PHE A 125 16.25 -36.83 6.97
C PHE A 125 15.95 -38.32 6.80
N VAL A 126 14.75 -38.74 7.18
CA VAL A 126 14.27 -40.09 6.97
C VAL A 126 13.77 -40.17 5.53
N PRO A 127 14.37 -41.00 4.68
CA PRO A 127 13.89 -41.19 3.32
C PRO A 127 12.40 -41.58 3.28
N LYS A 128 11.66 -40.99 2.33
CA LYS A 128 10.25 -41.33 2.12
C LYS A 128 10.10 -42.79 1.67
N ILE A 129 9.11 -43.48 2.21
CA ILE A 129 8.77 -44.85 1.81
C ILE A 129 8.15 -44.83 0.40
N PRO A 130 8.63 -45.66 -0.55
CA PRO A 130 8.02 -45.80 -1.87
C PRO A 130 6.55 -46.24 -1.77
N GLU A 131 5.73 -45.80 -2.70
CA GLU A 131 4.31 -46.16 -2.69
C GLU A 131 4.07 -47.66 -2.96
N PHE A 132 3.07 -48.23 -2.31
CA PHE A 132 2.66 -49.62 -2.50
C PHE A 132 1.17 -49.71 -2.83
N SER A 133 0.87 -50.18 -4.04
CA SER A 133 -0.50 -50.28 -4.56
C SER A 133 -1.19 -51.63 -4.31
N GLY A 134 -0.49 -52.59 -3.68
CA GLY A 134 -1.02 -53.94 -3.41
C GLY A 134 -0.52 -55.04 -4.35
N SER A 135 0.57 -54.83 -5.09
CA SER A 135 1.14 -55.87 -5.97
C SER A 135 1.86 -56.97 -5.18
N LYS A 136 1.44 -58.23 -5.33
CA LYS A 136 2.08 -59.38 -4.67
C LYS A 136 3.52 -59.61 -5.15
N LEU A 137 3.81 -59.39 -6.43
CA LEU A 137 5.15 -59.61 -7.02
C LEU A 137 6.21 -58.64 -6.46
N GLY A 138 5.81 -57.43 -6.09
CA GLY A 138 6.71 -56.40 -5.54
C GLY A 138 6.75 -56.35 -4.01
N PHE A 139 5.87 -57.09 -3.33
CA PHE A 139 5.67 -56.98 -1.88
C PHE A 139 6.94 -57.32 -1.09
N GLN A 140 7.61 -58.42 -1.40
CA GLN A 140 8.84 -58.85 -0.71
C GLN A 140 9.96 -57.82 -0.78
N ARG A 141 10.14 -57.18 -1.94
CA ARG A 141 11.13 -56.10 -2.11
C ARG A 141 10.72 -54.86 -1.32
N TRP A 142 9.46 -54.48 -1.40
CA TRP A 142 8.94 -53.29 -0.71
C TRP A 142 9.03 -53.42 0.81
N ILE A 143 8.57 -54.55 1.37
CA ILE A 143 8.55 -54.76 2.83
C ILE A 143 9.96 -54.89 3.41
N SER A 144 10.90 -55.45 2.66
CA SER A 144 12.31 -55.49 3.03
C SER A 144 12.90 -54.09 3.11
N LEU A 145 12.66 -53.24 2.10
CA LEU A 145 13.11 -51.83 2.11
C LEU A 145 12.56 -51.04 3.31
N VAL A 146 11.28 -51.22 3.63
CA VAL A 146 10.65 -50.56 4.79
C VAL A 146 11.25 -51.07 6.11
N SER A 147 11.50 -52.38 6.20
CA SER A 147 12.11 -52.98 7.39
C SER A 147 13.54 -52.47 7.60
N ASP A 148 14.35 -52.43 6.53
CA ASP A 148 15.72 -51.92 6.54
C ASP A 148 15.76 -50.43 6.91
N LEU A 149 14.80 -49.64 6.43
CA LEU A 149 14.64 -48.23 6.80
C LEU A 149 14.44 -48.08 8.31
N PHE A 150 13.52 -48.84 8.90
CA PHE A 150 13.24 -48.75 10.33
C PHE A 150 14.34 -49.33 11.21
N LEU A 151 15.11 -50.31 10.71
CA LEU A 151 16.33 -50.78 11.37
C LEU A 151 17.44 -49.72 11.37
N LYS A 152 17.60 -48.98 10.26
CA LYS A 152 18.57 -47.90 10.13
C LYS A 152 18.23 -46.67 10.98
N TYR A 153 16.94 -46.47 11.27
CA TYR A 153 16.43 -45.34 12.02
C TYR A 153 15.62 -45.79 13.26
N PRO A 154 16.28 -46.37 14.28
CA PRO A 154 15.60 -46.93 15.46
C PRO A 154 14.90 -45.86 16.31
N GLN A 155 15.20 -44.58 16.11
CA GLN A 155 14.55 -43.46 16.79
C GLN A 155 13.12 -43.17 16.34
N ILE A 156 12.68 -43.74 15.22
CA ILE A 156 11.32 -43.54 14.72
C ILE A 156 10.38 -44.26 15.69
N SER A 157 9.41 -43.54 16.25
CA SER A 157 8.43 -44.13 17.15
C SER A 157 7.57 -45.16 16.43
N ASP A 158 7.02 -46.12 17.16
CA ASP A 158 6.15 -47.12 16.54
C ASP A 158 4.91 -46.46 15.88
N PHE A 159 4.40 -45.38 16.47
CA PHE A 159 3.35 -44.57 15.87
C PHE A 159 3.75 -43.98 14.51
N ASP A 160 4.93 -43.36 14.44
CA ASP A 160 5.43 -42.75 13.19
C ASP A 160 5.69 -43.81 12.12
N LYS A 161 6.22 -44.99 12.49
CA LYS A 161 6.38 -46.12 11.56
C LYS A 161 5.05 -46.51 10.92
N ARG A 162 4.00 -46.63 11.72
CA ARG A 162 2.65 -46.96 11.23
C ARG A 162 2.09 -45.88 10.33
N LEU A 163 2.26 -44.61 10.71
CA LEU A 163 1.80 -43.46 9.92
C LEU A 163 2.50 -43.41 8.56
N MET A 164 3.83 -43.52 8.53
CA MET A 164 4.62 -43.52 7.29
C MET A 164 4.22 -44.65 6.34
N VAL A 165 3.98 -45.85 6.88
CA VAL A 165 3.52 -47.00 6.10
C VAL A 165 2.12 -46.75 5.55
N MET A 166 1.21 -46.28 6.40
CA MET A 166 -0.18 -45.97 6.04
C MET A 166 -0.30 -44.90 4.94
N GLU A 167 0.58 -43.91 4.93
CA GLU A 167 0.67 -42.90 3.86
C GLU A 167 1.19 -43.47 2.53
N ALA A 168 2.11 -44.44 2.60
CA ALA A 168 2.68 -45.11 1.44
C ALA A 168 1.74 -46.14 0.80
N LEU A 169 0.74 -46.64 1.53
CA LEU A 169 -0.29 -47.52 0.96
C LEU A 169 -1.21 -46.73 0.04
N LYS A 170 -1.35 -47.20 -1.20
CA LYS A 170 -2.23 -46.64 -2.23
C LYS A 170 -3.10 -47.74 -2.85
N GLY A 171 -4.12 -47.33 -3.61
CA GLY A 171 -4.96 -48.25 -4.39
C GLY A 171 -5.55 -49.39 -3.54
N GLN A 172 -5.38 -50.64 -4.01
CA GLN A 172 -5.94 -51.83 -3.35
C GLN A 172 -5.35 -52.08 -1.96
N ALA A 173 -4.10 -51.67 -1.71
CA ALA A 173 -3.50 -51.79 -0.38
C ALA A 173 -4.09 -50.82 0.63
N ARG A 174 -4.46 -49.61 0.18
CA ARG A 174 -5.15 -48.65 1.03
C ARG A 174 -6.56 -49.13 1.37
N VAL A 175 -7.30 -49.58 0.37
CA VAL A 175 -8.65 -50.14 0.56
C VAL A 175 -8.62 -51.32 1.52
N TRP A 176 -7.63 -52.22 1.39
CA TRP A 176 -7.46 -53.32 2.33
C TRP A 176 -7.19 -52.83 3.76
N TYR A 177 -6.26 -51.88 3.93
CA TYR A 177 -5.91 -51.33 5.25
C TYR A 177 -7.12 -50.73 5.97
N ASP A 178 -7.97 -49.99 5.26
CA ASP A 178 -9.16 -49.36 5.85
C ASP A 178 -10.25 -50.39 6.23
N THR A 179 -10.19 -51.62 5.70
CA THR A 179 -11.11 -52.74 6.03
C THR A 179 -10.57 -53.72 7.08
N GLU A 180 -9.29 -53.60 7.44
CA GLU A 180 -8.62 -54.53 8.36
C GLU A 180 -8.97 -54.18 9.82
N PRO A 181 -9.15 -55.17 10.72
CA PRO A 181 -9.45 -54.90 12.13
C PRO A 181 -8.34 -54.07 12.81
N ASN A 182 -8.74 -53.12 13.68
CA ASN A 182 -7.82 -52.26 14.42
C ASN A 182 -6.76 -53.03 15.24
N SER A 183 -7.06 -54.28 15.65
CA SER A 183 -6.12 -55.16 16.34
C SER A 183 -4.87 -55.50 15.51
N SER A 184 -4.97 -55.44 14.18
CA SER A 184 -3.87 -55.73 13.25
C SER A 184 -3.05 -54.49 12.88
N THR A 185 -3.40 -53.31 13.40
CA THR A 185 -2.71 -52.03 13.13
C THR A 185 -2.21 -51.33 14.40
N VAL A 186 -2.19 -52.03 15.55
CA VAL A 186 -1.80 -51.48 16.86
C VAL A 186 -0.29 -51.24 16.99
N SER A 187 0.54 -52.02 16.28
CA SER A 187 1.99 -51.84 16.24
C SER A 187 2.55 -52.04 14.83
N TRP A 188 3.78 -51.56 14.57
CA TRP A 188 4.46 -51.85 13.31
C TRP A 188 4.56 -53.37 13.07
N ASP A 189 4.92 -54.15 14.09
CA ASP A 189 5.06 -55.60 13.95
C ASP A 189 3.73 -56.29 13.64
N ALA A 190 2.63 -55.86 14.26
CA ALA A 190 1.30 -56.37 13.96
C ALA A 190 0.87 -56.02 12.52
N LEU A 191 1.13 -54.78 12.09
CA LEU A 191 0.83 -54.31 10.74
C LEU A 191 1.66 -55.06 9.69
N ARG A 192 2.96 -55.25 9.96
CA ARG A 192 3.88 -56.03 9.13
C ARG A 192 3.39 -57.47 8.98
N ALA A 193 3.00 -58.12 10.07
CA ALA A 193 2.47 -59.49 10.04
C ALA A 193 1.16 -59.59 9.23
N ALA A 194 0.26 -58.61 9.37
CA ALA A 194 -0.98 -58.56 8.60
C ALA A 194 -0.72 -58.35 7.09
N LEU A 195 0.24 -57.49 6.74
CA LEU A 195 0.69 -57.27 5.37
C LEU A 195 1.28 -58.54 4.75
N PHE A 196 2.13 -59.28 5.49
CA PHE A 196 2.63 -60.58 5.05
C PHE A 196 1.49 -61.56 4.80
N ARG A 197 0.55 -61.71 5.74
CA ARG A 197 -0.62 -62.60 5.54
C ARG A 197 -1.40 -62.27 4.27
N LYS A 198 -1.54 -60.99 3.93
CA LYS A 198 -2.33 -60.54 2.77
C LYS A 198 -1.61 -60.69 1.43
N TYR A 199 -0.34 -60.31 1.39
CA TYR A 199 0.40 -60.12 0.13
C TYR A 199 1.49 -61.17 -0.12
N ASP A 200 1.93 -61.89 0.91
CA ASP A 200 2.91 -62.99 0.81
C ASP A 200 2.27 -64.33 0.48
N SER A 201 1.23 -64.33 -0.37
CA SER A 201 0.63 -65.58 -0.82
C SER A 201 1.63 -66.33 -1.70
N GLN A 202 2.39 -67.26 -1.11
CA GLN A 202 2.94 -68.41 -1.84
C GLN A 202 1.77 -69.05 -2.60
N PRO A 203 1.87 -69.27 -3.93
CA PRO A 203 0.88 -70.08 -4.62
C PRO A 203 0.93 -71.49 -4.03
N SER A 204 -0.13 -71.89 -3.34
CA SER A 204 -0.42 -73.28 -3.02
C SER A 204 -0.73 -74.03 -4.33
N SER A 205 0.33 -74.38 -5.04
CA SER A 205 0.39 -75.33 -6.14
C SER A 205 1.66 -76.11 -5.81
N PHE A 206 1.59 -77.18 -5.02
CA PHE A 206 1.14 -78.49 -5.49
C PHE A 206 0.26 -79.20 -4.46
N ALA A 207 -1.06 -79.09 -4.65
CA ALA A 207 -1.99 -80.15 -4.30
C ALA A 207 -2.64 -80.60 -5.61
N CYS A 208 -2.10 -81.66 -6.22
CA CYS A 208 -2.78 -82.38 -7.30
C CYS A 208 -2.52 -83.87 -7.08
N LYS A 209 -3.60 -84.54 -6.67
CA LYS A 209 -3.95 -85.98 -6.71
C LYS A 209 -2.84 -87.01 -6.61
#